data_AF-A0A414AEW6-F1
#
_entry.id   AF-A0A414AEW6-F1
#
_cell.length_a   1.000
_cell.length_b   1.000
_cell.length_c   1.000
_cell.angle_alpha   90.00
_cell.angle_beta   90.00
_cell.angle_gamma   90.00
#
_symmetry.space_group_name_H-M   'P 1'
#
loop_
_entity.id
_entity.type
_entity.pdbx_description
1 polymer ?
#
loop_
_entity_poly.entity_id
_entity_poly.type
_entity_poly.pdbx_seq_one_letter_code
_entity_poly.pdbx_strand_id
1 'polypeptide(L)'
;MYNITFNNNHVLKIYDSLENKSTQTLVIRINPSDYLFSDIVSLFDNLTKDDLKRIIKTTPSAVHVTTYENYTDIMSRSIEKITVPVEKQEEIPSIGESGQDTTTTITTNEPQEIELITITLKYEDPTKVIVEQLNQQINPTIEIDKCSLDELKTFIQKQNSESLETFLEKKPLLYTDGKYYGVSKIDRDEMSQQYLAYQLNKAINPNAEDIVKWHSKGTKCTPMSVLEFSTLALAVYAYTEPYYEEMQTIKEAIMSALTKDEVLSIKIFNKL
;
A
#
# COMPACT_ATOMS: atom_id res chain seq x y z
N MET A 1 8.52 35.88 7.08
CA MET A 1 9.46 34.88 7.62
C MET A 1 8.74 33.98 8.60
N TYR A 2 8.98 32.68 8.50
CA TYR A 2 8.35 31.62 9.31
C TYR A 2 9.40 30.59 9.69
N ASN A 3 9.02 29.65 10.55
CA ASN A 3 9.79 28.44 10.81
C ASN A 3 8.97 27.22 10.37
N ILE A 4 9.65 26.16 9.98
CA ILE A 4 9.07 24.83 9.86
C ILE A 4 9.75 23.86 10.80
N THR A 5 8.99 22.92 11.35
CA THR A 5 9.48 21.84 12.19
C THR A 5 9.10 20.51 11.57
N PHE A 6 10.09 19.65 11.36
CA PHE A 6 9.92 18.28 10.86
C PHE A 6 9.63 17.32 12.01
N ASN A 7 9.23 16.08 11.71
CA ASN A 7 8.88 15.08 12.74
C ASN A 7 10.05 14.68 13.64
N ASN A 8 11.30 14.73 13.14
CA ASN A 8 12.50 14.54 13.96
C ASN A 8 12.88 15.76 14.81
N ASN A 9 11.99 16.76 14.93
CA ASN A 9 12.19 18.02 15.64
C ASN A 9 13.29 18.93 15.06
N HIS A 10 13.80 18.65 13.85
CA HIS A 10 14.66 19.60 13.16
C HIS A 10 13.83 20.85 12.77
N VAL A 11 14.39 22.04 13.01
CA VAL A 11 13.72 23.32 12.75
C VAL A 11 14.47 24.09 11.69
N LEU A 12 13.75 24.56 10.68
CA LEU A 12 14.31 25.36 9.60
C LEU A 12 13.58 26.71 9.51
N LYS A 13 14.34 27.79 9.43
CA LYS A 13 13.81 29.11 9.13
C LYS A 13 13.52 29.21 7.63
N ILE A 14 12.36 29.73 7.27
CA ILE A 14 11.89 29.81 5.88
C ILE A 14 11.39 31.22 5.56
N TYR A 15 11.48 31.58 4.29
CA TYR A 15 10.87 32.79 3.77
C TYR A 15 9.35 32.64 3.81
N ASP A 16 8.83 31.65 3.08
CA ASP A 16 7.44 31.23 3.03
C ASP A 16 7.30 29.75 2.59
N SER A 17 6.06 29.32 2.45
CA SER A 17 5.72 27.98 1.97
C SER A 17 4.37 28.03 1.26
N LEU A 18 4.26 27.27 0.16
CA LEU A 18 3.08 27.26 -0.71
C LEU A 18 2.62 25.82 -0.93
N GLU A 19 1.43 25.51 -0.41
CA GLU A 19 0.78 24.23 -0.66
C GLU A 19 -0.12 24.35 -1.89
N ASN A 20 0.08 23.49 -2.88
CA ASN A 20 -0.80 23.36 -4.03
C ASN A 20 -1.42 21.96 -4.05
N LYS A 21 -2.69 21.89 -3.62
CA LYS A 21 -3.46 20.65 -3.55
C LYS A 21 -3.81 20.08 -4.93
N SER A 22 -3.86 20.91 -5.98
CA SER A 22 -4.15 20.46 -7.34
C SER A 22 -2.97 19.74 -7.98
N THR A 23 -1.75 20.26 -7.76
CA THR A 23 -0.51 19.64 -8.24
C THR A 23 0.07 18.66 -7.22
N GLN A 24 -0.54 18.54 -6.03
CA GLN A 24 -0.08 17.64 -4.97
C GLN A 24 1.35 17.96 -4.51
N THR A 25 1.67 19.26 -4.39
CA THR A 25 3.02 19.71 -4.05
C THR A 25 3.03 20.73 -2.93
N LEU A 26 4.05 20.66 -2.08
CA LEU A 26 4.39 21.70 -1.11
C LEU A 26 5.74 22.29 -1.49
N VAL A 27 5.78 23.60 -1.75
CA VAL A 27 7.02 24.32 -2.00
C VAL A 27 7.45 25.03 -0.73
N ILE A 28 8.67 24.76 -0.28
CA ILE A 28 9.33 25.44 0.83
C ILE A 28 10.38 26.39 0.23
N ARG A 29 10.34 27.66 0.61
CA ARG A 29 11.27 28.68 0.12
C ARG A 29 12.11 29.22 1.27
N ILE A 30 13.41 29.29 1.06
CA ILE A 30 14.39 29.63 2.07
C ILE A 30 15.25 30.78 1.55
N ASN A 31 15.57 31.73 2.41
CA ASN A 31 16.44 32.84 2.05
C ASN A 31 17.90 32.35 1.99
N PRO A 32 18.63 32.55 0.88
CA PRO A 32 20.04 32.18 0.77
C PRO A 32 20.93 32.91 1.80
N SER A 33 20.47 34.01 2.39
CA SER A 33 21.18 34.67 3.49
C SER A 33 21.16 33.88 4.80
N ASP A 34 20.17 33.02 4.99
CA ASP A 34 20.01 32.22 6.21
C ASP A 34 20.77 30.89 6.11
N TYR A 35 20.88 30.30 4.91
CA TYR A 35 21.50 28.99 4.69
C TYR A 35 22.15 28.88 3.30
N LEU A 36 23.25 28.12 3.20
CA LEU A 36 23.83 27.75 1.92
C LEU A 36 22.98 26.68 1.23
N PHE A 37 22.89 26.74 -0.10
CA PHE A 37 22.16 25.75 -0.89
C PHE A 37 22.65 24.31 -0.65
N SER A 38 23.97 24.11 -0.56
CA SER A 38 24.57 22.79 -0.27
C SER A 38 24.12 22.20 1.06
N ASP A 39 23.94 23.04 2.08
CA ASP A 39 23.58 22.61 3.42
C ASP A 39 22.11 22.22 3.47
N ILE A 40 21.25 22.99 2.78
CA ILE A 40 19.84 22.64 2.60
C ILE A 40 19.69 21.34 1.83
N VAL A 41 20.41 21.17 0.72
CA VAL A 41 20.38 19.91 -0.06
C VAL A 41 20.79 18.74 0.82
N SER A 42 21.92 18.87 1.55
CA SER A 42 22.41 17.83 2.45
C SER A 42 21.44 17.52 3.59
N LEU A 43 20.77 18.53 4.14
CA LEU A 43 19.72 18.33 5.15
C LEU A 43 18.58 17.48 4.59
N PHE A 44 18.00 17.89 3.46
CA PHE A 44 16.86 17.21 2.86
C PHE A 44 17.22 15.81 2.36
N ASP A 45 18.45 15.58 1.91
CA ASP A 45 18.93 14.25 1.50
C ASP A 45 19.03 13.26 2.67
N ASN A 46 19.16 13.76 3.90
CA ASN A 46 19.22 12.94 5.11
C ASN A 46 17.86 12.80 5.82
N LEU A 47 16.81 13.49 5.35
CA LEU A 47 15.46 13.34 5.90
C LEU A 47 14.80 12.07 5.35
N THR A 48 14.19 11.29 6.24
CA THR A 48 13.41 10.11 5.88
C THR A 48 11.98 10.48 5.49
N LYS A 49 11.25 9.54 4.88
CA LYS A 49 9.81 9.69 4.62
C LYS A 49 9.02 10.05 5.89
N ASP A 50 9.38 9.47 7.04
CA ASP A 50 8.69 9.73 8.30
C ASP A 50 8.97 11.14 8.84
N ASP A 51 10.20 11.64 8.65
CA ASP A 51 10.58 13.01 9.04
C ASP A 51 9.75 14.07 8.30
N LEU A 52 9.46 13.80 7.02
CA LEU A 52 8.70 14.68 6.13
C LEU A 52 7.17 14.47 6.21
N LYS A 53 6.72 13.38 6.83
CA LYS A 53 5.31 13.00 6.90
C LYS A 53 4.44 14.08 7.54
N ARG A 54 4.99 14.85 8.48
CA ARG A 54 4.30 15.97 9.12
C ARG A 54 5.26 17.14 9.31
N ILE A 55 4.87 18.29 8.77
CA ILE A 55 5.66 19.52 8.80
C ILE A 55 4.80 20.62 9.42
N ILE A 56 5.27 21.20 10.53
CA ILE A 56 4.52 22.22 11.26
C ILE A 56 5.11 23.59 10.93
N LYS A 57 4.30 24.51 10.41
CA LYS A 57 4.69 25.90 10.19
C LYS A 57 4.32 26.76 11.39
N THR A 58 5.29 27.54 11.87
CA THR A 58 5.10 28.50 12.96
C THR A 58 5.66 29.87 12.61
N THR A 59 5.22 30.90 13.32
CA THR A 59 5.85 32.23 13.28
C THR A 59 7.15 32.24 14.11
N PRO A 60 8.01 33.26 13.96
CA PRO A 60 9.20 33.42 14.82
C PRO A 60 8.87 33.50 16.32
N SER A 61 7.64 33.91 16.67
CA SER A 61 7.13 33.94 18.06
C SER A 61 6.47 32.62 18.48
N ALA A 62 6.76 31.52 17.80
CA ALA A 62 6.23 30.18 18.05
C ALA A 62 4.69 30.04 17.96
N VAL A 63 4.02 30.94 17.23
CA VAL A 63 2.58 30.82 16.98
C VAL A 63 2.36 29.85 15.83
N HIS A 64 1.48 28.87 16.02
CA HIS A 64 1.11 27.92 14.98
C HIS A 64 0.44 28.61 13.78
N VAL A 65 0.85 28.27 12.56
CA VAL A 65 0.27 28.78 11.31
C VAL A 65 -0.52 27.69 10.60
N THR A 66 0.12 26.56 10.31
CA THR A 66 -0.52 25.41 9.65
C THR A 66 0.32 24.15 9.82
N THR A 67 -0.28 23.00 9.53
CA THR A 67 0.39 21.70 9.48
C THR A 67 0.21 21.10 8.08
N TYR A 68 1.31 20.69 7.46
CA TYR A 68 1.30 19.96 6.20
C TYR A 68 1.47 18.47 6.51
N GLU A 69 0.60 17.64 5.96
CA GLU A 69 0.55 16.21 6.24
C GLU A 69 0.75 15.41 4.94
N ASN A 70 1.56 14.35 5.02
CA ASN A 70 1.86 13.39 3.97
C ASN A 70 2.60 13.95 2.75
N TYR A 71 3.55 14.88 2.95
CA TYR A 71 4.48 15.32 1.89
C TYR A 71 5.81 14.58 2.00
N THR A 72 5.83 13.30 1.64
CA THR A 72 6.87 12.35 2.07
C THR A 72 8.07 12.22 1.13
N ASP A 73 8.01 12.77 -0.09
CA ASP A 73 9.07 12.63 -1.09
C ASP A 73 9.54 13.99 -1.63
N ILE A 74 10.83 14.11 -1.95
CA ILE A 74 11.42 15.33 -2.51
C ILE A 74 11.41 15.26 -4.03
N MET A 75 10.70 16.18 -4.68
CA MET A 75 10.62 16.28 -6.14
C MET A 75 11.78 17.05 -6.76
N SER A 76 12.16 18.18 -6.15
CA SER A 76 13.20 19.05 -6.68
C SER A 76 13.85 19.91 -5.61
N ARG A 77 15.08 20.34 -5.91
CA ARG A 77 15.89 21.28 -5.12
C ARG A 77 16.49 22.28 -6.11
N SER A 78 16.17 23.56 -5.99
CA SER A 78 16.60 24.60 -6.95
C SER A 78 16.85 25.94 -6.24
N ILE A 79 17.42 26.90 -6.97
CA ILE A 79 17.39 28.32 -6.63
C ILE A 79 16.54 29.00 -7.69
N GLU A 80 15.52 29.74 -7.27
CA GLU A 80 14.55 30.37 -8.16
C GLU A 80 14.45 31.88 -7.88
N LYS A 81 14.30 32.67 -8.94
CA LYS A 81 13.99 34.09 -8.85
C LYS A 81 12.49 34.26 -8.73
N ILE A 82 12.05 34.94 -7.67
CA ILE A 82 10.64 35.17 -7.38
C ILE A 82 10.40 36.67 -7.25
N THR A 83 9.36 37.15 -7.91
CA THR A 83 8.90 38.53 -7.79
C THR A 83 8.06 38.69 -6.53
N VAL A 84 8.48 39.58 -5.64
CA VAL A 84 7.74 39.92 -4.41
C VAL A 84 7.42 41.42 -4.40
N PRO A 85 6.23 41.82 -3.93
CA PRO A 85 5.92 43.22 -3.71
C PRO A 85 6.70 43.72 -2.48
N VAL A 86 7.45 44.80 -2.65
CA VAL A 86 8.16 45.44 -1.55
C VAL A 86 7.51 46.79 -1.27
N GLU A 87 7.08 46.97 -0.02
CA GLU A 87 6.54 48.24 0.44
C GLU A 87 7.65 49.28 0.48
N LYS A 88 7.43 50.36 -0.26
CA LYS A 88 8.28 51.53 -0.30
C LYS A 88 7.49 52.72 0.23
N GLN A 89 8.04 53.34 1.26
CA GLN A 89 7.48 54.55 1.85
C GLN A 89 8.21 55.76 1.26
N GLU A 90 7.43 56.71 0.75
CA GLU A 90 7.93 58.00 0.26
C GLU A 90 7.22 59.12 1.04
N GLU A 91 8.01 60.07 1.57
CA GLU A 91 7.46 61.27 2.18
C GLU A 91 7.24 62.34 1.11
N ILE A 92 5.99 62.77 0.97
CA ILE A 92 5.62 63.85 0.05
C ILE A 92 5.21 65.10 0.85
N PRO A 93 5.49 66.31 0.34
CA PRO A 93 5.02 67.55 0.96
C PRO A 93 3.49 67.62 1.02
N SER A 94 2.95 68.16 2.11
CA SER A 94 1.52 68.38 2.35
C SER A 94 1.32 69.64 3.19
N ILE A 95 0.07 70.05 3.39
CA ILE A 95 -0.29 71.22 4.20
C ILE A 95 -1.22 70.75 5.33
N GLY A 96 -0.85 71.04 6.58
CA GLY A 96 -1.65 70.70 7.76
C GLY A 96 -2.89 71.57 7.91
N GLU A 97 -3.81 71.19 8.81
CA GLU A 97 -5.10 71.89 9.01
C GLU A 97 -4.96 73.39 9.37
N SER A 98 -3.81 73.81 9.89
CA SER A 98 -3.48 75.21 10.23
C SER A 98 -2.75 75.97 9.12
N GLY A 99 -2.57 75.38 7.93
CA GLY A 99 -1.85 76.01 6.81
C GLY A 99 -0.33 75.96 6.90
N GLN A 100 0.24 75.15 7.80
CA GLN A 100 1.69 74.94 7.89
C GLN A 100 2.16 73.81 6.96
N ASP A 101 3.36 73.95 6.40
CA ASP A 101 4.03 72.90 5.64
C ASP A 101 4.24 71.67 6.54
N THR A 102 3.86 70.50 6.03
CA THR A 102 4.06 69.20 6.67
C THR A 102 4.46 68.15 5.62
N THR A 103 4.75 66.92 6.04
CA THR A 103 4.92 65.78 5.13
C THR A 103 3.84 64.73 5.39
N THR A 104 3.52 63.93 4.36
CA THR A 104 2.70 62.73 4.51
C THR A 104 3.39 61.56 3.84
N THR A 105 3.21 60.36 4.37
CA THR A 105 3.83 59.14 3.85
C THR A 105 2.87 58.45 2.89
N ILE A 106 3.29 58.26 1.65
CA ILE A 106 2.63 57.34 0.72
C ILE A 106 3.35 55.99 0.76
N THR A 107 2.57 54.90 0.81
CA THR A 107 3.09 53.54 0.70
C THR A 107 2.78 53.02 -0.70
N THR A 108 3.80 52.68 -1.46
CA THR A 108 3.67 52.05 -2.78
C THR A 108 4.29 50.65 -2.75
N ASN A 109 3.77 49.74 -3.57
CA ASN A 109 4.33 48.39 -3.74
C ASN A 109 5.08 48.33 -5.07
N GLU A 110 6.41 48.23 -5.01
CA GLU A 110 7.23 48.00 -6.20
C GLU A 110 7.59 46.51 -6.30
N PRO A 111 7.47 45.87 -7.48
CA PRO A 111 7.90 44.49 -7.66
C PRO A 111 9.43 44.40 -7.62
N GLN A 112 9.96 43.54 -6.75
CA GLN A 112 11.39 43.22 -6.66
C GLN A 112 11.61 41.72 -6.92
N GLU A 113 12.61 41.37 -7.70
CA GLU A 113 13.07 39.98 -7.82
C GLU A 113 14.03 39.64 -6.68
N ILE A 114 13.74 38.54 -5.99
CA ILE A 114 14.62 37.95 -4.98
C ILE A 114 14.93 36.50 -5.33
N GLU A 115 16.15 36.06 -5.05
CA GLU A 115 16.54 34.65 -5.21
C GLU A 115 16.23 33.88 -3.92
N LEU A 116 15.53 32.77 -4.03
CA LEU A 116 15.22 31.87 -2.93
C LEU A 116 15.62 30.44 -3.26
N ILE A 117 16.09 29.70 -2.25
CA ILE A 117 16.26 28.25 -2.34
C ILE A 117 14.86 27.62 -2.26
N THR A 118 14.52 26.78 -3.22
CA THR A 118 13.23 26.11 -3.34
C THR A 118 13.37 24.61 -3.18
N ILE A 119 12.59 24.04 -2.26
CA ILE A 119 12.43 22.59 -2.08
C ILE A 119 10.98 22.24 -2.36
N THR A 120 10.75 21.39 -3.36
CA THR A 120 9.41 20.91 -3.70
C THR A 120 9.22 19.50 -3.16
N LEU A 121 8.23 19.34 -2.29
CA LEU A 121 7.82 18.05 -1.75
C LEU A 121 6.56 17.55 -2.44
N LYS A 122 6.43 16.24 -2.58
CA LYS A 122 5.30 15.54 -3.19
C LYS A 122 4.36 15.02 -2.12
N TYR A 123 3.07 15.25 -2.30
CA TYR A 123 2.03 14.63 -1.50
C TYR A 123 1.90 13.14 -1.84
N GLU A 124 1.78 12.31 -0.81
CA GLU A 124 1.53 10.88 -0.87
C GLU A 124 0.16 10.61 -0.24
N ASP A 125 -0.77 10.08 -1.03
CA ASP A 125 -2.13 9.80 -0.57
C ASP A 125 -2.10 8.61 0.42
N PRO A 126 -2.42 8.83 1.71
CA PRO A 126 -2.33 7.77 2.72
C PRO A 126 -3.33 6.64 2.45
N THR A 127 -4.47 6.92 1.80
CA THR A 127 -5.42 5.88 1.42
C THR A 127 -4.85 5.00 0.32
N LYS A 128 -4.18 5.58 -0.69
CA LYS A 128 -3.48 4.78 -1.71
C LYS A 128 -2.38 3.93 -1.10
N VAL A 129 -1.58 4.49 -0.19
CA VAL A 129 -0.52 3.73 0.51
C VAL A 129 -1.12 2.54 1.27
N ILE A 130 -2.19 2.75 2.03
CA ILE A 130 -2.87 1.68 2.76
C ILE A 130 -3.46 0.63 1.80
N VAL A 131 -4.09 1.06 0.70
CA VAL A 131 -4.65 0.14 -0.30
C VAL A 131 -3.54 -0.69 -0.95
N GLU A 132 -2.40 -0.09 -1.29
CA GLU A 132 -1.23 -0.78 -1.83
C GLU A 132 -0.70 -1.82 -0.83
N GLN A 133 -0.55 -1.43 0.45
CA GLN A 133 -0.10 -2.32 1.53
C GLN A 133 -1.06 -3.49 1.75
N LEU A 134 -2.38 -3.23 1.77
CA LEU A 134 -3.39 -4.27 1.88
C LEU A 134 -3.40 -5.18 0.64
N ASN A 135 -3.23 -4.61 -0.55
CA ASN A 135 -3.13 -5.40 -1.78
C ASN A 135 -1.88 -6.29 -1.77
N GLN A 136 -0.74 -5.82 -1.27
CA GLN A 136 0.45 -6.67 -1.10
C GLN A 136 0.24 -7.81 -0.09
N GLN A 137 -0.57 -7.59 0.96
CA GLN A 137 -0.91 -8.64 1.94
C GLN A 137 -1.85 -9.70 1.36
N ILE A 138 -2.80 -9.28 0.52
CA ILE A 138 -3.86 -10.16 -0.03
C ILE A 138 -3.41 -10.80 -1.36
N ASN A 139 -2.71 -10.05 -2.20
CA ASN A 139 -2.18 -10.42 -3.52
C ASN A 139 -0.70 -10.05 -3.59
N PRO A 140 0.20 -10.82 -2.94
CA PRO A 140 1.62 -10.52 -2.98
C PRO A 140 2.06 -10.41 -4.44
N THR A 141 2.71 -9.31 -4.78
CA THR A 141 3.41 -9.14 -6.05
C THR A 141 4.89 -9.26 -5.75
N ILE A 142 5.59 -10.10 -6.50
CA ILE A 142 7.04 -10.24 -6.33
C ILE A 142 7.74 -9.25 -7.27
N GLU A 143 8.65 -8.45 -6.72
CA GLU A 143 9.56 -7.65 -7.54
C GLU A 143 10.60 -8.60 -8.16
N ILE A 144 10.36 -9.02 -9.41
CA ILE A 144 11.15 -10.02 -10.12
C ILE A 144 12.63 -9.66 -10.12
N ASP A 145 12.98 -8.39 -10.30
CA ASP A 145 14.37 -7.93 -10.37
C ASP A 145 15.10 -8.01 -9.03
N LYS A 146 14.39 -7.87 -7.90
CA LYS A 146 14.99 -7.83 -6.56
C LYS A 146 14.94 -9.16 -5.81
N CYS A 147 14.01 -10.04 -6.15
CA CYS A 147 13.90 -11.34 -5.49
C CYS A 147 15.02 -12.31 -5.91
N SER A 148 15.30 -13.31 -5.08
CA SER A 148 16.09 -14.48 -5.42
C SER A 148 15.32 -15.44 -6.33
N LEU A 149 16.03 -16.39 -6.96
CA LEU A 149 15.40 -17.45 -7.75
C LEU A 149 14.47 -18.32 -6.88
N ASP A 150 14.87 -18.64 -5.65
CA ASP A 150 14.08 -19.50 -4.76
C ASP A 150 12.81 -18.81 -4.26
N GLU A 151 12.87 -17.50 -4.00
CA GLU A 151 11.68 -16.69 -3.70
C GLU A 151 10.72 -16.67 -4.89
N LEU A 152 11.24 -16.51 -6.12
CA LEU A 152 10.42 -16.56 -7.32
C LEU A 152 9.77 -17.92 -7.53
N LYS A 153 10.52 -19.02 -7.36
CA LYS A 153 9.96 -20.39 -7.43
C LYS A 153 8.84 -20.60 -6.43
N THR A 154 9.06 -20.19 -5.18
CA THR A 154 8.07 -20.29 -4.10
C THR A 154 6.81 -19.49 -4.44
N PHE A 155 7.00 -18.28 -4.96
CA PHE A 155 5.90 -17.39 -5.35
C PHE A 155 5.06 -17.94 -6.51
N ILE A 156 5.71 -18.41 -7.58
CA ILE A 156 5.02 -19.00 -8.74
C ILE A 156 4.35 -20.31 -8.37
N GLN A 157 4.98 -21.13 -7.51
CA GLN A 157 4.33 -22.35 -7.01
C GLN A 157 3.10 -22.04 -6.16
N LYS A 158 3.13 -20.98 -5.33
CA LYS A 158 1.96 -20.53 -4.59
C LYS A 158 0.82 -20.16 -5.54
N GLN A 159 1.09 -19.37 -6.58
CA GLN A 159 0.09 -19.04 -7.60
C GLN A 159 -0.45 -20.27 -8.33
N ASN A 160 0.41 -21.25 -8.64
CA ASN A 160 0.01 -22.51 -9.27
C ASN A 160 -1.01 -23.27 -8.40
N SER A 161 -0.74 -23.38 -7.10
CA SER A 161 -1.66 -24.01 -6.14
C SER A 161 -2.95 -23.22 -5.95
N GLU A 162 -2.90 -21.89 -5.83
CA GLU A 162 -4.09 -21.03 -5.69
C GLU A 162 -5.01 -21.09 -6.93
N SER A 163 -4.41 -21.19 -8.12
CA SER A 163 -5.17 -21.33 -9.37
C SER A 163 -5.94 -22.65 -9.44
N LEU A 164 -5.33 -23.76 -8.98
CA LEU A 164 -6.03 -25.04 -8.85
C LEU A 164 -7.23 -24.93 -7.89
N GLU A 165 -7.05 -24.34 -6.71
CA GLU A 165 -8.15 -24.22 -5.74
C GLU A 165 -9.30 -23.36 -6.30
N THR A 166 -8.98 -22.24 -6.95
CA THR A 166 -9.97 -21.37 -7.62
C THR A 166 -10.77 -22.13 -8.69
N PHE A 167 -10.10 -23.04 -9.42
CA PHE A 167 -10.75 -23.89 -10.40
C PHE A 167 -11.69 -24.91 -9.75
N LEU A 168 -11.23 -25.59 -8.69
CA LEU A 168 -12.00 -26.60 -7.97
C LEU A 168 -13.24 -26.02 -7.27
N GLU A 169 -13.14 -24.79 -6.73
CA GLU A 169 -14.30 -24.09 -6.16
C GLU A 169 -15.43 -23.88 -7.17
N LYS A 170 -15.08 -23.65 -8.44
CA LYS A 170 -16.03 -23.41 -9.55
C LYS A 170 -16.50 -24.69 -10.22
N LYS A 171 -15.85 -25.83 -9.98
CA LYS A 171 -16.17 -27.13 -10.59
C LYS A 171 -16.49 -28.19 -9.52
N PRO A 172 -17.67 -28.11 -8.88
CA PRO A 172 -18.10 -29.13 -7.94
C PRO A 172 -18.32 -30.48 -8.64
N LEU A 173 -18.22 -31.56 -7.87
CA LEU A 173 -18.55 -32.90 -8.32
C LEU A 173 -20.06 -33.07 -8.43
N LEU A 174 -20.58 -33.41 -9.62
CA LEU A 174 -21.93 -33.95 -9.76
C LEU A 174 -21.88 -35.44 -9.37
N TYR A 175 -22.45 -35.77 -8.22
CA TYR A 175 -22.42 -37.13 -7.68
C TYR A 175 -23.59 -37.98 -8.19
N THR A 176 -23.51 -39.29 -7.99
CA THR A 176 -24.48 -40.27 -8.51
C THR A 176 -25.89 -40.10 -7.95
N ASP A 177 -26.05 -39.37 -6.83
CA ASP A 177 -27.34 -39.01 -6.26
C ASP A 177 -27.98 -37.75 -6.91
N GLY A 178 -27.34 -37.19 -7.94
CA GLY A 178 -27.79 -36.02 -8.68
C GLY A 178 -27.46 -34.68 -8.02
N LYS A 179 -26.75 -34.67 -6.89
CA LYS A 179 -26.36 -33.44 -6.19
C LYS A 179 -24.94 -33.01 -6.51
N TYR A 180 -24.68 -31.73 -6.29
CA TYR A 180 -23.34 -31.15 -6.39
C TYR A 180 -22.65 -31.13 -5.03
N TYR A 181 -21.43 -31.64 -4.96
CA TYR A 181 -20.59 -31.62 -3.77
C TYR A 181 -19.35 -30.75 -3.98
N GLY A 182 -18.98 -30.03 -2.92
CA GLY A 182 -17.76 -29.24 -2.90
C GLY A 182 -16.52 -30.14 -2.96
N VAL A 183 -15.48 -29.65 -3.65
CA VAL A 183 -14.23 -30.39 -3.89
C VAL A 183 -12.99 -29.53 -3.65
N SER A 184 -13.18 -28.29 -3.19
CA SER A 184 -12.08 -27.39 -2.84
C SER A 184 -11.29 -27.96 -1.65
N LYS A 185 -10.12 -27.39 -1.37
CA LYS A 185 -9.39 -27.69 -0.12
C LYS A 185 -10.26 -27.50 1.12
N ILE A 186 -11.07 -26.44 1.19
CA ILE A 186 -11.95 -26.20 2.35
C ILE A 186 -12.93 -27.37 2.52
N ASP A 187 -13.56 -27.81 1.42
CA ASP A 187 -14.52 -28.91 1.46
C ASP A 187 -13.85 -30.23 1.88
N ARG A 188 -12.67 -30.55 1.32
CA ARG A 188 -11.93 -31.78 1.64
C ARG A 188 -11.34 -31.78 3.05
N ASP A 189 -10.91 -30.63 3.54
CA ASP A 189 -10.47 -30.47 4.93
C ASP A 189 -11.65 -30.69 5.88
N GLU A 190 -12.84 -30.14 5.57
CA GLU A 190 -14.05 -30.38 6.35
C GLU A 190 -14.45 -31.86 6.34
N MET A 191 -14.39 -32.55 5.19
CA MET A 191 -14.63 -33.99 5.11
C MET A 191 -13.69 -34.76 6.05
N SER A 192 -12.40 -34.43 5.98
CA SER A 192 -11.37 -35.07 6.81
C SER A 192 -11.62 -34.85 8.30
N GLN A 193 -12.02 -33.63 8.69
CA GLN A 193 -12.38 -33.29 10.07
C GLN A 193 -13.62 -34.03 10.57
N GLN A 194 -14.68 -34.12 9.74
CA GLN A 194 -15.90 -34.86 10.10
C GLN A 194 -15.60 -36.35 10.29
N TYR A 195 -14.78 -36.94 9.43
CA TYR A 195 -14.40 -38.34 9.56
C TYR A 195 -13.56 -38.58 10.81
N LEU A 196 -12.58 -37.72 11.09
CA LEU A 196 -11.76 -37.82 12.29
C LEU A 196 -12.59 -37.70 13.56
N ALA A 197 -13.54 -36.76 13.61
CA ALA A 197 -14.44 -36.59 14.74
C ALA A 197 -15.31 -37.84 14.97
N TYR A 198 -15.79 -38.47 13.89
CA TYR A 198 -16.49 -39.74 13.96
C TYR A 198 -15.61 -40.86 14.53
N GLN A 199 -14.38 -41.02 14.01
CA GLN A 199 -13.44 -42.05 14.47
C GLN A 199 -13.10 -41.90 15.96
N LEU A 200 -12.87 -40.66 16.41
CA LEU A 200 -12.63 -40.36 17.83
C LEU A 200 -13.85 -40.68 18.69
N ASN A 201 -15.05 -40.32 18.24
CA ASN A 201 -16.28 -40.63 18.97
C ASN A 201 -16.49 -42.15 19.07
N LYS A 202 -16.25 -42.91 17.99
CA LYS A 202 -16.35 -44.37 18.00
C LYS A 202 -15.33 -45.05 18.91
N ALA A 203 -14.11 -44.51 19.00
CA ALA A 203 -13.08 -45.04 19.89
C ALA A 203 -13.47 -44.92 21.38
N ILE A 204 -14.19 -43.86 21.75
CA ILE A 204 -14.60 -43.59 23.14
C ILE A 204 -15.99 -44.18 23.43
N ASN A 205 -16.87 -44.18 22.44
CA ASN A 205 -18.25 -44.66 22.51
C ASN A 205 -18.48 -45.73 21.41
N PRO A 206 -18.13 -47.01 21.66
CA PRO A 206 -18.23 -48.06 20.66
C PRO A 206 -19.64 -48.26 20.08
N ASN A 207 -20.66 -47.92 20.87
CA ASN A 207 -22.08 -48.02 20.50
C ASN A 207 -22.63 -46.74 19.84
N ALA A 208 -21.81 -45.72 19.58
CA ALA A 208 -22.24 -44.55 18.84
C ALA A 208 -22.80 -44.95 17.46
N GLU A 209 -23.73 -44.17 16.90
CA GLU A 209 -24.26 -44.45 15.57
C GLU A 209 -23.19 -44.26 14.47
N ASP A 210 -23.25 -45.06 13.41
CA ASP A 210 -22.38 -44.96 12.23
C ASP A 210 -22.83 -43.85 11.27
N ILE A 211 -22.94 -42.63 11.81
CA ILE A 211 -23.38 -41.44 11.08
C ILE A 211 -22.39 -40.29 11.22
N VAL A 212 -22.33 -39.49 10.16
CA VAL A 212 -21.67 -38.18 10.14
C VAL A 212 -22.66 -37.12 9.69
N LYS A 213 -22.35 -35.86 9.97
CA LYS A 213 -23.13 -34.72 9.48
C LYS A 213 -22.44 -34.18 8.24
N TRP A 214 -23.09 -34.31 7.08
CA TRP A 214 -22.53 -33.87 5.81
C TRP A 214 -23.56 -33.16 4.94
N HIS A 215 -23.11 -32.43 3.92
CA HIS A 215 -23.97 -31.64 3.05
C HIS A 215 -23.53 -31.65 1.58
N SER A 216 -24.50 -31.41 0.70
CA SER A 216 -24.24 -30.95 -0.67
C SER A 216 -24.01 -29.45 -0.70
N LYS A 217 -23.50 -28.91 -1.81
CA LYS A 217 -23.19 -27.48 -1.96
C LYS A 217 -24.44 -26.61 -1.74
N GLY A 218 -24.31 -25.57 -0.91
CA GLY A 218 -25.40 -24.63 -0.61
C GLY A 218 -26.52 -25.19 0.28
N THR A 219 -26.31 -26.34 0.93
CA THR A 219 -27.30 -26.97 1.82
C THR A 219 -26.77 -27.12 3.23
N LYS A 220 -27.66 -27.23 4.21
CA LYS A 220 -27.30 -27.51 5.61
C LYS A 220 -26.87 -28.97 5.79
N CYS A 221 -26.05 -29.23 6.81
CA CYS A 221 -25.64 -30.59 7.15
C CYS A 221 -26.83 -31.46 7.57
N THR A 222 -26.86 -32.68 7.06
CA THR A 222 -27.82 -33.73 7.40
C THR A 222 -27.09 -35.00 7.82
N PRO A 223 -27.71 -35.86 8.65
CA PRO A 223 -27.16 -37.18 8.93
C PRO A 223 -26.93 -37.97 7.64
N MET A 224 -25.76 -38.57 7.51
CA MET A 224 -25.34 -39.43 6.42
C MET A 224 -24.64 -40.66 7.02
N SER A 225 -24.89 -41.86 6.47
CA SER A 225 -24.19 -43.04 6.97
C SER A 225 -22.69 -42.94 6.66
N VAL A 226 -21.85 -43.52 7.52
CA VAL A 226 -20.39 -43.51 7.33
C VAL A 226 -19.98 -44.19 6.02
N LEU A 227 -20.72 -45.21 5.59
CA LEU A 227 -20.46 -45.89 4.31
C LEU A 227 -20.72 -44.97 3.12
N GLU A 228 -21.86 -44.27 3.09
CA GLU A 228 -22.18 -43.31 2.04
C GLU A 228 -21.19 -42.15 2.02
N PHE A 229 -20.85 -41.63 3.21
CA PHE A 229 -19.88 -40.55 3.35
C PHE A 229 -18.49 -40.96 2.86
N SER A 230 -18.02 -42.16 3.23
CA SER A 230 -16.70 -42.65 2.80
C SER A 230 -16.65 -42.88 1.30
N THR A 231 -17.74 -43.38 0.70
CA THR A 231 -17.85 -43.55 -0.75
C THR A 231 -17.82 -42.20 -1.46
N LEU A 232 -18.53 -41.20 -0.94
CA LEU A 232 -18.50 -39.84 -1.45
C LEU A 232 -17.10 -39.21 -1.32
N ALA A 233 -16.43 -39.38 -0.17
CA ALA A 233 -15.08 -38.86 0.05
C ALA A 233 -14.07 -39.43 -0.96
N LEU A 234 -14.15 -40.74 -1.23
CA LEU A 234 -13.34 -41.38 -2.26
C LEU A 234 -13.66 -40.87 -3.67
N ALA A 235 -14.94 -40.62 -3.97
CA ALA A 235 -15.33 -40.03 -5.25
C ALA A 235 -14.82 -38.59 -5.42
N VAL A 236 -14.88 -37.78 -4.36
CA VAL A 236 -14.28 -36.43 -4.34
C VAL A 236 -12.77 -36.51 -4.57
N TYR A 237 -12.07 -37.41 -3.85
CA TYR A 237 -10.64 -37.62 -4.04
C TYR A 237 -10.31 -37.99 -5.50
N ALA A 238 -10.95 -39.04 -6.02
CA ALA A 238 -10.75 -39.53 -7.39
C ALA A 238 -11.08 -38.46 -8.45
N TYR A 239 -12.09 -37.61 -8.20
CA TYR A 239 -12.43 -36.50 -9.07
C TYR A 239 -11.33 -35.42 -9.09
N THR A 240 -10.74 -35.11 -7.93
CA THR A 240 -9.71 -34.07 -7.81
C THR A 240 -8.32 -34.51 -8.24
N GLU A 241 -8.03 -35.82 -8.16
CA GLU A 241 -6.68 -36.37 -8.34
C GLU A 241 -6.00 -35.95 -9.64
N PRO A 242 -6.64 -36.03 -10.82
CA PRO A 242 -5.98 -35.67 -12.08
C PRO A 242 -5.50 -34.21 -12.11
N TYR A 243 -6.21 -33.31 -11.45
CA TYR A 243 -5.85 -31.89 -11.38
C TYR A 243 -4.71 -31.63 -10.39
N TYR A 244 -4.66 -32.41 -9.29
CA TYR A 244 -3.51 -32.37 -8.39
C TYR A 244 -2.25 -32.90 -9.08
N GLU A 245 -2.35 -33.99 -9.84
CA GLU A 245 -1.21 -34.52 -10.60
C GLU A 245 -0.67 -33.51 -11.63
N GLU A 246 -1.56 -32.81 -12.35
CA GLU A 246 -1.17 -31.71 -13.24
C GLU A 246 -0.45 -30.60 -12.47
N MET A 247 -1.01 -30.16 -11.34
CA MET A 247 -0.41 -29.13 -10.49
C MET A 247 0.96 -29.54 -9.93
N GLN A 248 1.14 -30.82 -9.54
CA GLN A 248 2.43 -31.35 -9.08
C GLN A 248 3.46 -31.44 -10.19
N THR A 249 3.05 -31.80 -11.42
CA THR A 249 3.93 -31.79 -12.60
C THR A 249 4.46 -30.37 -12.85
N ILE A 250 3.59 -29.37 -12.78
CA ILE A 250 3.97 -27.95 -12.92
C ILE A 250 4.91 -27.53 -11.77
N LYS A 251 4.61 -27.95 -10.53
CA LYS A 251 5.48 -27.68 -9.38
C LYS A 251 6.89 -28.24 -9.59
N GLU A 252 7.01 -29.47 -10.08
CA GLU A 252 8.30 -30.08 -10.36
C GLU A 252 9.09 -29.28 -11.40
N ALA A 253 8.42 -28.82 -12.46
CA ALA A 253 9.03 -27.94 -13.46
C ALA A 253 9.52 -26.61 -12.85
N ILE A 254 8.70 -25.97 -12.01
CA ILE A 254 9.07 -24.71 -11.32
C ILE A 254 10.30 -24.93 -10.44
N MET A 255 10.31 -26.00 -9.65
CA MET A 255 11.39 -26.27 -8.72
C MET A 255 12.69 -26.67 -9.42
N SER A 256 12.59 -27.29 -10.60
CA SER A 256 13.75 -27.73 -11.39
C SER A 256 14.38 -26.63 -12.26
N ALA A 257 13.69 -25.50 -12.47
CA ALA A 257 14.21 -24.38 -13.26
C ALA A 257 15.50 -23.80 -12.65
N LEU A 258 16.45 -23.41 -13.50
CA LEU A 258 17.77 -22.89 -13.10
C LEU A 258 17.86 -21.36 -13.22
N THR A 259 16.91 -20.73 -13.92
CA THR A 259 16.88 -19.28 -14.13
C THR A 259 15.51 -18.67 -13.85
N LYS A 260 15.47 -17.36 -13.60
CA LYS A 260 14.20 -16.63 -13.43
C LYS A 260 13.36 -16.66 -14.70
N ASP A 261 14.00 -16.53 -15.87
CA ASP A 261 13.33 -16.56 -17.16
C ASP A 261 12.65 -17.92 -17.42
N GLU A 262 13.32 -19.03 -17.07
CA GLU A 262 12.72 -20.35 -17.13
C GLU A 262 11.49 -20.45 -16.23
N VAL A 263 11.57 -20.02 -14.97
CA VAL A 263 10.44 -20.02 -14.03
C VAL A 263 9.25 -19.21 -14.59
N LEU A 264 9.51 -18.03 -15.14
CA LEU A 264 8.46 -17.16 -15.69
C LEU A 264 7.84 -17.69 -16.98
N SER A 265 8.56 -18.55 -17.72
CA SER A 265 8.04 -19.19 -18.93
C SER A 265 7.11 -20.37 -18.65
N ILE A 266 7.12 -20.92 -17.43
CA ILE A 266 6.27 -22.05 -17.06
C ILE A 266 4.82 -21.60 -16.94
N LYS A 267 3.95 -22.24 -17.71
CA LYS A 267 2.50 -22.05 -17.62
C LYS A 267 1.99 -22.72 -16.35
N ILE A 268 1.45 -21.92 -15.43
CA ILE A 268 0.81 -22.44 -14.23
C ILE A 268 -0.62 -22.90 -14.51
N PHE A 269 -1.16 -23.74 -13.62
CA PHE A 269 -2.46 -24.39 -13.78
C PHE A 269 -3.54 -23.39 -14.19
N ASN A 270 -4.23 -23.66 -15.31
CA ASN A 270 -5.40 -22.92 -15.80
C ASN A 270 -5.28 -21.37 -15.84
N LYS A 271 -4.06 -20.83 -15.97
CA LYS A 271 -3.80 -19.42 -16.24
C LYS A 271 -3.52 -19.24 -17.74
N LEU A 272 -4.39 -18.50 -18.42
CA LEU A 272 -4.27 -18.16 -19.85
C LEU A 272 -3.08 -17.23 -20.11
#